data_AF-A0A223VXY1-F1
#
_entry.id   AF-A0A223VXY1-F1
#
_cell.length_a   1.000
_cell.length_b   1.000
_cell.length_c   1.000
_cell.angle_alpha   90.00
_cell.angle_beta   90.00
_cell.angle_gamma   90.00
#
_symmetry.space_group_name_H-M   'P 1'
#
loop_
_entity.id
_entity.type
_entity.pdbx_description
1 polymer ?
#
loop_
_entity_poly.entity_id
_entity_poly.type
_entity_poly.pdbx_seq_one_letter_code
_entity_poly.pdbx_strand_id
1 'polypeptide(L)'
;MLIKLLSDADKHHLLDLAKLLAIADKPLLWDGKRADELTSGTNLDALTIEEGEQEREVIADLEHSVGKRPSLADFMEFFGDEINVKARLIEALKKYPVPKAGNPETRVLAATSVLKEIIKGKSFELPSAPKVILFELLLVSLRDGHISSIEWALLKEFQQHHRLEDFIFDDLLERAETLNREVSKTISIILE
;
A
#
# COMPACT_ATOMS: atom_id res chain seq x y z
N MET A 1 -0.31 6.92 15.33
CA MET A 1 -0.49 5.57 14.75
C MET A 1 -0.58 4.54 15.88
N LEU A 2 -1.61 3.71 15.81
CA LEU A 2 -1.83 2.49 16.60
C LEU A 2 -0.83 1.37 16.28
N ILE A 3 0.08 1.57 15.31
CA ILE A 3 1.21 0.69 14.97
C ILE A 3 1.99 0.15 16.18
N LYS A 4 2.03 0.90 17.30
CA LYS A 4 2.69 0.47 18.55
C LYS A 4 2.02 -0.73 19.22
N LEU A 5 0.78 -1.04 18.86
CA LEU A 5 0.00 -2.20 19.33
C LEU A 5 0.34 -3.49 18.56
N LEU A 6 1.11 -3.39 17.49
CA LEU A 6 1.52 -4.51 16.66
C LEU A 6 2.81 -5.14 17.17
N SER A 7 2.96 -6.45 16.98
CA SER A 7 4.25 -7.12 17.10
C SER A 7 5.23 -6.58 16.06
N ASP A 8 6.53 -6.73 16.25
CA ASP A 8 7.51 -6.25 15.26
C ASP A 8 7.32 -6.94 13.90
N ALA A 9 6.94 -8.22 13.87
CA ALA A 9 6.62 -8.91 12.63
C ALA A 9 5.38 -8.30 11.93
N ASP A 10 4.37 -7.90 12.68
CA ASP A 10 3.15 -7.29 12.14
C ASP A 10 3.37 -5.85 11.68
N LYS A 11 4.29 -5.12 12.31
CA LYS A 11 4.73 -3.79 11.84
C LYS A 11 5.39 -3.85 10.46
N HIS A 12 6.28 -4.82 10.25
CA HIS A 12 6.89 -5.03 8.93
C HIS A 12 5.86 -5.45 7.89
N HIS A 13 4.91 -6.30 8.28
CA HIS A 13 3.81 -6.70 7.40
C HIS A 13 2.93 -5.50 7.01
N LEU A 14 2.59 -4.63 7.97
CA LEU A 14 1.89 -3.37 7.70
C LEU A 14 2.68 -2.50 6.70
N LEU A 15 4.00 -2.40 6.86
CA LEU A 15 4.84 -1.59 5.97
C LEU A 15 4.79 -2.08 4.53
N ASP A 16 4.87 -3.40 4.30
CA ASP A 16 4.79 -3.96 2.94
C ASP A 16 3.42 -3.69 2.29
N LEU A 17 2.33 -3.79 3.08
CA LEU A 17 0.98 -3.47 2.64
C LEU A 17 0.80 -1.98 2.33
N ALA A 18 1.32 -1.10 3.20
CA ALA A 18 1.27 0.34 3.03
C ALA A 18 2.05 0.78 1.77
N LYS A 19 3.24 0.20 1.55
CA LYS A 19 4.03 0.42 0.34
C LYS A 19 3.26 0.06 -0.91
N LEU A 20 2.49 -1.04 -0.89
CA LEU A 20 1.66 -1.43 -2.03
C LEU A 20 0.56 -0.38 -2.30
N LEU A 21 -0.19 0.01 -1.27
CA LEU A 21 -1.25 1.03 -1.42
C LEU A 21 -0.70 2.35 -1.97
N ALA A 22 0.43 2.81 -1.42
CA ALA A 22 1.05 4.08 -1.81
C ALA A 22 1.40 4.16 -3.30
N ILE A 23 1.71 3.03 -3.95
CA ILE A 23 2.11 2.98 -5.37
C ILE A 23 1.05 2.41 -6.30
N ALA A 24 -0.01 1.76 -5.78
CA ALA A 24 -0.97 0.99 -6.56
C ALA A 24 -1.88 1.83 -7.46
N ASP A 25 -2.07 3.12 -7.17
CA ASP A 25 -2.82 4.07 -8.02
C ASP A 25 -1.91 5.11 -8.72
N LYS A 26 -0.58 4.98 -8.56
CA LYS A 26 0.35 5.95 -9.12
C LYS A 26 0.64 5.77 -10.62
N PRO A 27 0.88 6.86 -11.36
CA PRO A 27 1.09 6.82 -12.80
C PRO A 27 2.21 5.84 -13.23
N LEU A 28 1.99 5.21 -14.38
CA LEU A 28 2.98 4.35 -15.02
C LEU A 28 3.80 5.14 -16.03
N LEU A 29 5.10 4.91 -16.00
CA LEU A 29 6.05 5.51 -16.92
C LEU A 29 6.83 4.40 -17.64
N TRP A 30 6.82 4.42 -18.97
CA TRP A 30 7.67 3.57 -19.80
C TRP A 30 8.83 4.40 -20.32
N ASP A 31 10.04 4.07 -19.88
CA ASP A 31 11.24 4.85 -20.21
C ASP A 31 11.08 6.35 -19.84
N GLY A 32 10.43 6.60 -18.70
CA GLY A 32 10.13 7.94 -18.20
C GLY A 32 8.93 8.64 -18.87
N LYS A 33 8.20 7.98 -19.78
CA LYS A 33 7.11 8.57 -20.55
C LYS A 33 5.75 7.96 -20.21
N ARG A 34 4.68 8.76 -20.31
CA ARG A 34 3.30 8.27 -20.18
C ARG A 34 2.87 7.51 -21.43
N ALA A 35 1.76 6.78 -21.33
CA ALA A 35 1.25 5.92 -22.40
C ALA A 35 0.91 6.68 -23.70
N ASP A 36 0.51 7.94 -23.58
CA ASP A 36 0.19 8.87 -24.68
C ASP A 36 1.43 9.51 -25.32
N GLU A 37 2.59 9.45 -24.66
CA GLU A 37 3.87 10.02 -25.11
C GLU A 37 4.80 8.99 -25.78
N LEU A 38 4.31 7.75 -25.95
CA LEU A 38 5.13 6.66 -26.47
C LEU A 38 5.41 6.83 -27.96
N THR A 39 6.66 6.57 -28.32
CA THR A 39 7.11 6.57 -29.72
C THR A 39 7.69 5.20 -30.08
N SER A 40 7.94 4.95 -31.36
CA SER A 40 8.50 3.67 -31.83
C SER A 40 9.87 3.32 -31.22
N GLY A 41 10.57 4.28 -30.64
CA GLY A 41 11.87 4.07 -29.98
C GLY A 41 11.79 3.91 -28.45
N THR A 42 10.60 3.98 -27.84
CA THR A 42 10.46 3.87 -26.39
C THR A 42 10.72 2.43 -25.93
N ASN A 43 11.56 2.27 -24.90
CA ASN A 43 11.77 0.97 -24.26
C ASN A 43 10.58 0.58 -23.36
N LEU A 44 9.73 -0.33 -23.84
CA LEU A 44 8.54 -0.78 -23.10
C LEU A 44 8.86 -1.68 -21.90
N ASP A 45 10.08 -2.24 -21.81
CA ASP A 45 10.50 -3.04 -20.66
C ASP A 45 10.95 -2.18 -19.48
N ALA A 46 11.31 -0.92 -19.73
CA ALA A 46 11.70 0.08 -18.72
C ALA A 46 10.48 0.70 -18.00
N LEU A 47 9.58 -0.15 -17.50
CA LEU A 47 8.41 0.26 -16.73
C LEU A 47 8.81 0.70 -15.31
N THR A 48 8.40 1.91 -14.93
CA THR A 48 8.52 2.45 -13.58
C THR A 48 7.18 3.01 -13.10
N ILE A 49 7.09 3.26 -11.80
CA ILE A 49 5.93 3.88 -11.13
C ILE A 49 6.39 5.22 -10.57
N GLU A 50 5.66 6.28 -10.93
CA GLU A 50 5.90 7.64 -10.46
C GLU A 50 5.51 7.77 -8.99
N GLU A 51 6.46 7.93 -8.08
CA GLU A 51 6.16 8.10 -6.66
C GLU A 51 5.81 9.56 -6.35
N GLY A 52 4.69 9.78 -5.65
CA GLY A 52 4.32 11.10 -5.15
C GLY A 52 5.09 11.47 -3.88
N GLU A 53 5.16 12.77 -3.59
CA GLU A 53 5.91 13.30 -2.44
C GLU A 53 5.26 12.93 -1.10
N GLN A 54 3.93 13.07 -1.01
CA GLN A 54 3.16 12.75 0.19
C GLN A 54 3.25 11.25 0.54
N GLU A 55 3.22 10.37 -0.47
CA GLU A 55 3.46 8.94 -0.26
C GLU A 55 4.83 8.66 0.33
N ARG A 56 5.87 9.28 -0.23
CA ARG A 56 7.25 9.06 0.22
C ARG A 56 7.41 9.47 1.67
N GLU A 57 6.82 10.60 2.07
CA GLU A 57 6.84 11.08 3.44
C GLU A 57 6.11 10.11 4.39
N VAL A 58 4.87 9.73 4.06
CA VAL A 58 4.08 8.79 4.87
C VAL A 58 4.78 7.43 5.03
N ILE A 59 5.38 6.91 3.95
CA ILE A 59 6.14 5.66 3.99
C ILE A 59 7.42 5.81 4.81
N ALA A 60 8.14 6.93 4.69
CA ALA A 60 9.33 7.19 5.49
C ALA A 60 9.03 7.28 6.99
N ASP A 61 7.92 7.93 7.36
CA ASP A 61 7.45 8.02 8.75
C ASP A 61 7.05 6.63 9.30
N LEU A 62 6.41 5.81 8.47
CA LEU A 62 6.11 4.42 8.78
C LEU A 62 7.39 3.62 8.99
N GLU A 63 8.36 3.71 8.08
CA GLU A 63 9.66 3.03 8.21
C GLU A 63 10.37 3.43 9.52
N HIS A 64 10.35 4.71 9.85
CA HIS A 64 10.89 5.20 11.12
C HIS A 64 10.16 4.59 12.33
N SER A 65 8.83 4.48 12.25
CA SER A 65 7.97 3.93 13.31
C SER A 65 8.10 2.42 13.49
N VAL A 66 8.41 1.68 12.43
CA VAL A 66 8.70 0.23 12.48
C VAL A 66 10.06 -0.02 13.14
N GLY A 67 11.02 0.88 12.96
CA GLY A 67 12.40 0.73 13.45
C GLY A 67 13.27 -0.13 12.52
N LYS A 68 14.56 -0.30 12.86
CA LYS A 68 15.46 -1.16 12.08
C LYS A 68 15.02 -2.62 12.19
N ARG A 69 14.94 -3.30 11.05
CA ARG A 69 14.80 -4.76 10.99
C ARG A 69 15.84 -5.43 11.92
N PRO A 70 15.46 -6.44 12.71
CA PRO A 70 16.46 -7.32 13.34
C PRO A 70 17.37 -7.90 12.25
N SER A 71 18.59 -8.24 12.63
CA SER A 71 19.69 -8.53 11.71
C SER A 71 19.33 -9.55 10.62
N LEU A 72 19.98 -9.46 9.45
CA LEU A 72 19.79 -10.38 8.32
C LEU A 72 19.85 -11.87 8.72
N ALA A 73 20.59 -12.21 9.78
CA ALA A 73 20.71 -13.57 10.30
C ALA A 73 19.43 -14.06 11.01
N ASP A 74 18.73 -13.18 11.72
CA ASP A 74 17.48 -13.51 12.43
C ASP A 74 16.26 -13.52 11.48
N PHE A 75 16.37 -12.80 10.35
CA PHE A 75 15.30 -12.64 9.35
C PHE A 75 15.29 -13.78 8.31
N MET A 76 16.46 -14.30 7.91
CA MET A 76 16.60 -15.39 6.93
C MET A 76 16.05 -16.74 7.41
N GLU A 77 15.91 -16.96 8.72
CA GLU A 77 15.42 -18.23 9.25
C GLU A 77 13.87 -18.37 9.17
N PHE A 78 13.14 -17.27 8.92
CA PHE A 78 11.67 -17.29 8.94
C PHE A 78 10.97 -16.89 7.62
N PHE A 79 11.49 -15.95 6.82
CA PHE A 79 10.86 -15.55 5.54
C PHE A 79 11.90 -15.13 4.50
N GLY A 80 11.83 -15.73 3.31
CA GLY A 80 12.74 -15.45 2.20
C GLY A 80 12.64 -14.01 1.69
N ASP A 81 13.79 -13.49 1.26
CA ASP A 81 14.07 -12.29 0.45
C ASP A 81 13.14 -11.09 0.61
N GLU A 82 13.69 -9.94 1.02
CA GLU A 82 12.96 -8.69 1.21
C GLU A 82 11.92 -8.48 0.09
N ILE A 83 10.64 -8.42 0.44
CA ILE A 83 9.57 -8.19 -0.54
C ILE A 83 9.79 -6.79 -1.13
N ASN A 84 10.45 -6.70 -2.28
CA ASN A 84 10.47 -5.47 -3.05
C ASN A 84 9.08 -5.32 -3.72
N VAL A 85 8.13 -4.77 -2.96
CA VAL A 85 6.73 -4.60 -3.34
C VAL A 85 6.60 -3.88 -4.67
N LYS A 86 7.41 -2.83 -4.89
CA LYS A 86 7.44 -2.06 -6.14
C LYS A 86 7.87 -2.94 -7.32
N ALA A 87 8.95 -3.70 -7.18
CA ALA A 87 9.42 -4.60 -8.22
C ALA A 87 8.35 -5.67 -8.54
N ARG A 88 7.71 -6.27 -7.53
CA ARG A 88 6.64 -7.25 -7.76
C ARG A 88 5.43 -6.67 -8.47
N LEU A 89 5.02 -5.45 -8.12
CA LEU A 89 3.93 -4.77 -8.81
C LEU A 89 4.30 -4.46 -10.27
N ILE A 90 5.52 -4.00 -10.53
CA ILE A 90 6.02 -3.78 -11.90
C ILE A 90 5.98 -5.09 -12.71
N GLU A 91 6.49 -6.18 -12.14
CA GLU A 91 6.47 -7.49 -12.82
C GLU A 91 5.06 -8.04 -13.02
N ALA A 92 4.12 -7.77 -12.10
CA ALA A 92 2.71 -8.09 -12.29
C ALA A 92 2.08 -7.26 -13.43
N LEU A 93 2.43 -5.98 -13.55
CA LEU A 93 1.90 -5.07 -14.58
C LEU A 93 2.48 -5.33 -15.97
N LYS A 94 3.75 -5.74 -16.08
CA LYS A 94 4.40 -6.10 -17.36
C LYS A 94 3.72 -7.25 -18.10
N LYS A 95 2.92 -8.06 -17.39
CA LYS A 95 2.13 -9.15 -18.00
C LYS A 95 0.99 -8.65 -18.89
N TYR A 96 0.66 -7.36 -18.81
CA TYR A 96 -0.43 -6.75 -19.56
C TYR A 96 0.10 -5.85 -20.68
N PRO A 97 -0.59 -5.80 -21.85
CA PRO A 97 -0.25 -4.84 -22.90
C PRO A 97 -0.34 -3.41 -22.37
N VAL A 98 0.54 -2.53 -22.84
CA VAL A 98 0.64 -1.12 -22.42
C VAL A 98 -0.71 -0.38 -22.37
N PRO A 99 -1.60 -0.47 -23.40
CA PRO A 99 -2.89 0.23 -23.36
C PRO A 99 -3.83 -0.28 -22.26
N LYS A 100 -3.60 -1.49 -21.75
CA LYS A 100 -4.39 -2.09 -20.66
C LYS A 100 -3.74 -1.93 -19.31
N ALA A 101 -2.41 -1.86 -19.23
CA ALA A 101 -1.66 -1.79 -17.98
C ALA A 101 -2.01 -0.54 -17.14
N GLY A 102 -2.38 0.56 -17.80
CA GLY A 102 -2.84 1.79 -17.13
C GLY A 102 -4.32 1.76 -16.70
N ASN A 103 -5.12 0.80 -17.15
CA ASN A 103 -6.55 0.78 -16.84
C ASN A 103 -6.78 0.40 -15.37
N PRO A 104 -7.70 1.07 -14.66
CA PRO A 104 -7.97 0.78 -13.25
C PRO A 104 -8.26 -0.69 -12.96
N GLU A 105 -9.02 -1.38 -13.80
CA GLU A 105 -9.33 -2.81 -13.63
C GLU A 105 -8.06 -3.69 -13.64
N THR A 106 -7.17 -3.47 -14.61
CA THR A 106 -5.89 -4.19 -14.71
C THR A 106 -5.01 -3.89 -13.52
N ARG A 107 -4.99 -2.63 -13.08
CA ARG A 107 -4.23 -2.18 -11.91
C ARG A 107 -4.72 -2.87 -10.64
N VAL A 108 -6.04 -2.96 -10.43
CA VAL A 108 -6.65 -3.74 -9.34
C VAL A 108 -6.20 -5.20 -9.40
N LEU A 109 -6.28 -5.85 -10.57
CA LEU A 109 -5.87 -7.25 -10.71
C LEU A 109 -4.39 -7.46 -10.38
N ALA A 110 -3.51 -6.62 -10.92
CA ALA A 110 -2.07 -6.70 -10.68
C ALA A 110 -1.74 -6.46 -9.20
N ALA A 111 -2.25 -5.38 -8.62
CA ALA A 111 -2.01 -5.06 -7.21
C ALA A 111 -2.63 -6.09 -6.26
N THR A 112 -3.81 -6.62 -6.57
CA THR A 112 -4.46 -7.70 -5.80
C THR A 112 -3.62 -8.97 -5.82
N SER A 113 -2.96 -9.29 -6.95
CA SER A 113 -2.07 -10.45 -7.02
C SER A 113 -0.87 -10.30 -6.09
N VAL A 114 -0.25 -9.12 -6.04
CA VAL A 114 0.85 -8.80 -5.11
C VAL A 114 0.36 -8.79 -3.67
N LEU A 115 -0.80 -8.19 -3.40
CA LEU A 115 -1.42 -8.19 -2.07
C LEU A 115 -1.62 -9.61 -1.55
N LYS A 116 -2.17 -10.51 -2.39
CA LYS A 116 -2.37 -11.92 -2.07
C LYS A 116 -1.07 -12.62 -1.72
N GLU A 117 0.03 -12.31 -2.40
CA GLU A 117 1.35 -12.84 -2.05
C GLU A 117 1.85 -12.31 -0.71
N ILE A 118 1.65 -11.02 -0.41
CA ILE A 118 2.07 -10.40 0.86
C ILE A 118 1.33 -11.02 2.04
N ILE A 119 0.01 -11.21 1.94
CA ILE A 119 -0.82 -11.75 3.02
C ILE A 119 -0.84 -13.28 3.10
N LYS A 120 -0.28 -13.98 2.09
CA LYS A 120 -0.33 -15.44 2.02
C LYS A 120 0.33 -16.09 3.23
N GLY A 121 -0.42 -16.93 3.92
CA GLY A 121 0.09 -17.69 5.08
C GLY A 121 0.32 -16.82 6.32
N LYS A 122 -0.06 -15.53 6.30
CA LYS A 122 0.04 -14.66 7.46
C LYS A 122 -1.03 -15.05 8.49
N SER A 123 -0.57 -15.51 9.63
CA SER A 123 -1.36 -15.60 10.85
C SER A 123 -0.99 -14.46 11.79
N PHE A 124 -1.97 -13.91 12.48
CA PHE A 124 -1.75 -12.93 13.53
C PHE A 124 -1.89 -13.60 14.89
N GLU A 125 -0.96 -13.31 15.79
CA GLU A 125 -1.01 -13.79 17.18
C GLU A 125 -2.19 -13.16 17.94
N LEU A 126 -2.43 -11.87 17.68
CA LEU A 126 -3.51 -11.12 18.30
C LEU A 126 -4.71 -11.01 17.33
N PRO A 127 -5.93 -11.39 17.76
CA PRO A 127 -7.15 -11.21 16.96
C PRO A 127 -7.44 -9.74 16.59
N SER A 128 -6.88 -8.79 17.32
CA SER A 128 -7.00 -7.35 17.05
C SER A 128 -6.03 -6.85 15.97
N ALA A 129 -4.94 -7.55 15.67
CA ALA A 129 -3.91 -7.07 14.74
C ALA A 129 -4.43 -6.77 13.32
N PRO A 130 -5.28 -7.61 12.68
CA PRO A 130 -5.87 -7.27 11.39
C PRO A 130 -6.65 -5.95 11.40
N LYS A 131 -7.34 -5.65 12.52
CA LYS A 131 -8.14 -4.42 12.66
C LYS A 131 -7.24 -3.20 12.79
N VAL A 132 -6.15 -3.33 13.56
CA VAL A 132 -5.15 -2.27 13.69
C VAL A 132 -4.48 -2.02 12.33
N ILE A 133 -4.07 -3.07 11.62
CA ILE A 133 -3.47 -2.96 10.29
C ILE A 133 -4.45 -2.30 9.31
N LEU A 134 -5.70 -2.78 9.25
CA LEU A 134 -6.71 -2.19 8.37
C LEU A 134 -6.90 -0.69 8.65
N PHE A 135 -6.96 -0.30 9.93
CA PHE A 135 -7.07 1.11 10.31
C PHE A 135 -5.88 1.94 9.84
N GLU A 136 -4.65 1.45 9.99
CA GLU A 136 -3.46 2.14 9.50
C GLU A 136 -3.44 2.22 7.96
N LEU A 137 -3.86 1.17 7.26
CA LEU A 137 -3.96 1.17 5.80
C LEU A 137 -5.01 2.16 5.29
N LEU A 138 -6.12 2.34 6.02
CA LEU A 138 -7.12 3.37 5.73
C LEU A 138 -6.52 4.78 5.89
N LEU A 139 -5.75 5.03 6.95
CA LEU A 139 -5.06 6.31 7.14
C LEU A 139 -4.03 6.58 6.03
N VAL A 140 -3.27 5.57 5.64
CA VAL A 140 -2.35 5.66 4.50
C VAL A 140 -3.12 6.00 3.23
N SER A 141 -4.27 5.37 2.98
CA SER A 141 -5.06 5.63 1.76
C SER A 141 -5.72 7.00 1.77
N LEU A 142 -6.05 7.56 2.94
CA LEU A 142 -6.68 8.87 3.10
C LEU A 142 -5.69 10.06 3.06
N ARG A 143 -4.39 9.80 2.90
CA ARG A 143 -3.34 10.84 2.90
C ARG A 143 -3.58 11.94 1.86
N ASP A 144 -4.10 11.59 0.68
CA ASP A 144 -4.44 12.52 -0.42
C ASP A 144 -5.89 13.04 -0.29
N GLY A 145 -6.51 12.90 0.89
CA GLY A 145 -7.87 13.34 1.21
C GLY A 145 -9.00 12.44 0.70
N HIS A 146 -8.68 11.41 -0.10
CA HIS A 146 -9.65 10.47 -0.65
C HIS A 146 -9.00 9.10 -0.86
N ILE A 147 -9.80 8.03 -0.86
CA ILE A 147 -9.35 6.68 -1.18
C ILE A 147 -9.67 6.41 -2.65
N SER A 148 -8.67 6.07 -3.45
CA SER A 148 -8.88 5.72 -4.86
C SER A 148 -9.65 4.40 -5.02
N SER A 149 -10.24 4.18 -6.19
CA SER A 149 -10.93 2.91 -6.49
C SER A 149 -10.00 1.69 -6.40
N ILE A 150 -8.71 1.85 -6.69
CA ILE A 150 -7.72 0.78 -6.60
C ILE A 150 -7.37 0.50 -5.14
N GLU A 151 -7.06 1.53 -4.35
CA GLU A 151 -6.79 1.38 -2.92
C GLU A 151 -8.00 0.76 -2.19
N TRP A 152 -9.21 1.20 -2.53
CA TRP A 152 -10.45 0.62 -1.99
C TRP A 152 -10.56 -0.87 -2.26
N ALA A 153 -10.28 -1.30 -3.49
CA ALA A 153 -10.32 -2.73 -3.84
C ALA A 153 -9.31 -3.54 -3.02
N LEU A 154 -8.11 -3.01 -2.81
CA LEU A 154 -7.08 -3.65 -2.00
C LEU A 154 -7.46 -3.73 -0.52
N LEU A 155 -8.05 -2.67 0.03
CA LEU A 155 -8.57 -2.64 1.40
C LEU A 155 -9.69 -3.68 1.60
N LYS A 156 -10.61 -3.81 0.64
CA LYS A 156 -11.67 -4.83 0.70
C LYS A 156 -11.12 -6.25 0.54
N GLU A 157 -10.11 -6.47 -0.30
CA GLU A 157 -9.45 -7.79 -0.39
C GLU A 157 -8.75 -8.14 0.93
N PHE A 158 -8.06 -7.18 1.58
CA PHE A 158 -7.49 -7.39 2.92
C PHE A 158 -8.56 -7.75 3.95
N GLN A 159 -9.68 -7.00 3.97
CA GLN A 159 -10.83 -7.28 4.84
C GLN A 159 -11.35 -8.70 4.63
N GLN A 160 -11.58 -9.10 3.38
CA GLN A 160 -12.10 -10.44 3.03
C GLN A 160 -11.15 -11.55 3.46
N HIS A 161 -9.85 -11.38 3.19
CA HIS A 161 -8.83 -12.36 3.56
C HIS A 161 -8.80 -12.63 5.07
N HIS A 162 -8.91 -11.58 5.87
CA HIS A 162 -8.92 -11.68 7.33
C HIS A 162 -10.32 -11.84 7.95
N ARG A 163 -11.36 -12.01 7.11
CA ARG A 163 -12.76 -12.23 7.52
C ARG A 163 -13.27 -11.18 8.49
N LEU A 164 -12.89 -9.92 8.25
CA LEU A 164 -13.41 -8.79 9.01
C LEU A 164 -14.84 -8.48 8.55
N GLU A 165 -15.76 -8.39 9.50
CA GLU A 165 -17.16 -8.09 9.22
C GLU A 165 -17.33 -6.70 8.62
N ASP A 166 -18.32 -6.50 7.75
CA ASP A 166 -18.51 -5.22 7.04
C ASP A 166 -18.71 -4.06 8.01
N PHE A 167 -19.45 -4.26 9.12
CA PHE A 167 -19.61 -3.21 10.12
C PHE A 167 -18.29 -2.80 10.78
N ILE A 168 -17.32 -3.71 10.91
CA ILE A 168 -15.99 -3.39 11.45
C ILE A 168 -15.23 -2.53 10.45
N PHE A 169 -15.33 -2.85 9.16
CA PHE A 169 -14.70 -2.06 8.11
C PHE A 169 -15.29 -0.65 8.07
N ASP A 170 -16.61 -0.52 8.06
CA ASP A 170 -17.32 0.75 8.00
C ASP A 170 -17.03 1.63 9.22
N ASP A 171 -17.06 1.05 10.44
CA ASP A 171 -16.71 1.77 11.68
C ASP A 171 -15.25 2.26 11.67
N LEU A 172 -14.32 1.45 11.17
CA LEU A 172 -12.91 1.84 11.10
C LEU A 172 -12.68 2.92 10.03
N LEU A 173 -13.37 2.84 8.90
CA LEU A 173 -13.35 3.85 7.85
C LEU A 173 -13.87 5.19 8.37
N GLU A 174 -15.04 5.22 9.01
CA GLU A 174 -15.62 6.44 9.58
C GLU A 174 -14.66 7.11 10.58
N ARG A 175 -14.02 6.30 11.44
CA ARG A 175 -13.01 6.79 12.39
C ARG A 175 -11.78 7.34 11.69
N ALA A 176 -11.31 6.68 10.63
CA ALA A 176 -10.15 7.14 9.86
C ALA A 176 -10.44 8.46 9.12
N GLU A 177 -11.62 8.58 8.50
CA GLU A 177 -12.08 9.81 7.83
C GLU A 177 -12.24 10.97 8.82
N THR A 178 -12.83 10.70 9.98
CA THR A 178 -12.97 11.70 11.05
C THR A 178 -11.61 12.17 11.52
N LEU A 179 -10.68 11.25 11.80
CA LEU A 179 -9.32 11.60 12.20
C LEU A 179 -8.63 12.44 11.13
N ASN A 180 -8.69 12.03 9.86
CA ASN A 180 -8.06 12.75 8.76
C ASN A 180 -8.61 14.18 8.65
N ARG A 181 -9.93 14.35 8.78
CA ARG A 181 -10.59 15.67 8.76
C ARG A 181 -10.12 16.57 9.90
N GLU A 182 -10.01 16.05 11.12
CA GLU A 182 -9.54 16.83 12.26
C GLU A 182 -8.05 17.20 12.14
N VAL A 183 -7.23 16.30 11.60
CA VAL A 183 -5.83 16.61 11.27
C VAL A 183 -5.74 17.70 10.22
N SER A 184 -6.49 17.61 9.11
CA SER A 184 -6.50 18.65 8.06
C SER A 184 -6.93 20.01 8.62
N LYS A 185 -8.00 20.08 9.44
CA LYS A 185 -8.42 21.32 10.10
C LYS A 185 -7.33 21.90 10.98
N THR A 186 -6.64 21.06 11.75
CA THR A 186 -5.55 21.48 12.63
C THR A 186 -4.40 22.06 11.81
N ILE A 187 -4.01 21.41 10.71
CA ILE A 187 -2.99 21.92 9.79
C ILE A 187 -3.41 23.28 9.22
N SER A 188 -4.67 23.43 8.78
CA SER A 188 -5.18 24.71 8.29
C SER A 188 -5.05 25.82 9.33
N ILE A 189 -5.43 25.56 10.59
CA ILE A 189 -5.28 26.53 11.69
C ILE A 189 -3.80 26.91 11.92
N ILE A 190 -2.86 25.96 11.77
CA ILE A 190 -1.43 26.21 11.98
C ILE A 190 -0.82 27.06 10.85
N LEU A 191 -1.34 26.91 9.62
CA LEU A 191 -0.83 27.60 8.43
C LEU A 191 -1.44 28.98 8.20
N GLU A 192 -2.52 29.32 8.91
CA GLU A 192 -3.12 30.66 8.99
C GLU A 192 -2.28 31.61 9.88
#